data_AF-A0A502F839-F1
#
_entry.id   AF-A0A502F839-F1
#
_cell.length_a   1.000
_cell.length_b   1.000
_cell.length_c   1.000
_cell.angle_alpha   90.00
_cell.angle_beta   90.00
_cell.angle_gamma   90.00
#
_symmetry.space_group_name_H-M   'P 1'
#
loop_
_entity.id
_entity.type
_entity.pdbx_description
1 polymer ?
#
loop_
_entity_poly.entity_id
_entity_poly.type
_entity_poly.pdbx_seq_one_letter_code
_entity_poly.pdbx_strand_id
1 'polypeptide(L)'
;MKYPVTPDGRYFAVRGRLWRMADPSLPPERREVLTRELMAARRAVGTALRSEDEEALKVARAAVDKAKRALGERGPVWWTDGAPDMNRKKVKDTPYAAWYAGLNL
;
A
#
# COMPACT_ATOMS: atom_id res chain seq x y z
N MET A 1 -10.46 10.88 5.85
CA MET A 1 -11.39 9.75 5.70
C MET A 1 -10.65 8.48 6.09
N LYS A 2 -11.11 7.74 7.10
CA LYS A 2 -10.48 6.48 7.54
C LYS A 2 -11.08 5.36 6.69
N TYR A 3 -10.26 4.69 5.88
CA TYR A 3 -10.71 3.54 5.10
C TYR A 3 -10.95 2.33 6.03
N PRO A 4 -11.93 1.47 5.72
CA PRO A 4 -12.14 0.25 6.47
C PRO A 4 -10.95 -0.69 6.30
N VAL A 5 -10.56 -1.33 7.40
CA VAL A 5 -9.44 -2.29 7.49
C VAL A 5 -10.02 -3.68 7.66
N THR A 6 -9.49 -4.65 6.93
CA THR A 6 -9.93 -6.05 7.02
C THR A 6 -9.81 -6.58 8.46
N PRO A 7 -10.63 -7.56 8.88
CA PRO A 7 -10.62 -8.06 10.26
C PRO A 7 -9.27 -8.57 10.74
N ASP A 8 -8.44 -9.06 9.82
CA ASP A 8 -7.07 -9.55 10.09
C ASP A 8 -5.99 -8.45 10.02
N GLY A 9 -6.36 -7.20 9.76
CA GLY A 9 -5.43 -6.07 9.69
C GLY A 9 -4.53 -6.05 8.46
N ARG A 10 -4.67 -6.98 7.50
CA ARG A 10 -3.75 -7.12 6.37
C ARG A 10 -3.95 -6.08 5.29
N TYR A 11 -5.18 -5.60 5.11
CA TYR A 11 -5.54 -4.69 4.03
C TYR A 11 -6.47 -3.59 4.50
N PHE A 12 -6.45 -2.47 3.79
CA PHE A 12 -7.53 -1.47 3.83
C PHE A 12 -8.21 -1.40 2.47
N ALA A 13 -9.49 -1.07 2.44
CA ALA A 13 -10.26 -1.00 1.22
C ALA A 13 -10.53 0.46 0.77
N VAL A 14 -10.16 0.77 -0.46
CA VAL A 14 -10.42 2.07 -1.11
C VAL A 14 -11.22 1.82 -2.37
N ARG A 15 -12.45 2.36 -2.44
CA ARG A 15 -13.33 2.25 -3.61
C ARG A 15 -13.46 0.79 -4.10
N GLY A 16 -13.72 -0.14 -3.17
CA GLY A 16 -13.90 -1.56 -3.46
C GLY A 16 -12.62 -2.31 -3.87
N ARG A 17 -11.42 -1.74 -3.63
CA ARG A 17 -10.13 -2.39 -3.91
C ARG A 17 -9.26 -2.47 -2.66
N LEU A 18 -8.65 -3.64 -2.44
CA LEU A 18 -7.76 -3.88 -1.31
C LEU A 18 -6.38 -3.29 -1.55
N TRP A 19 -5.80 -2.73 -0.51
CA TRP A 19 -4.44 -2.24 -0.46
C TRP A 19 -3.76 -2.79 0.78
N ARG A 20 -2.64 -3.47 0.61
CA ARG A 20 -1.94 -4.09 1.72
C ARG A 20 -1.40 -3.03 2.69
N MET A 21 -1.62 -3.28 3.97
CA MET A 21 -1.10 -2.46 5.06
C MET A 21 0.42 -2.63 5.16
N ALA A 22 1.08 -1.59 5.66
CA ALA A 22 2.48 -1.72 6.04
C ALA A 22 2.64 -2.75 7.16
N ASP A 23 3.76 -3.45 7.14
CA ASP A 23 4.11 -4.49 8.10
C ASP A 23 4.06 -3.93 9.53
N PRO A 24 3.17 -4.45 10.40
CA PRO A 24 3.01 -3.96 11.76
C PRO A 24 4.19 -4.30 12.66
N SER A 25 5.07 -5.23 12.26
CA SER A 25 6.27 -5.60 13.01
C SER A 25 7.44 -4.62 12.84
N LEU A 26 7.33 -3.67 11.89
CA LEU A 26 8.36 -2.65 11.69
C LEU A 26 8.51 -1.76 12.93
N PRO A 27 9.75 -1.54 13.43
CA PRO A 27 9.99 -0.58 14.50
C PRO A 27 9.41 0.80 14.15
N PRO A 28 8.82 1.53 15.12
CA PRO A 28 8.19 2.83 14.85
C PRO A 28 9.12 3.81 14.15
N GLU A 29 10.40 3.91 14.56
CA GLU A 29 11.36 4.79 13.89
C GLU A 29 11.62 4.37 12.44
N ARG A 30 11.70 3.06 12.17
CA ARG A 30 11.91 2.56 10.82
C ARG A 30 10.70 2.84 9.93
N ARG A 31 9.50 2.62 10.47
CA ARG A 31 8.23 2.92 9.79
C ARG A 31 8.12 4.40 9.45
N GLU A 32 8.53 5.28 10.36
CA GLU A 32 8.51 6.71 10.14
C GLU A 32 9.47 7.13 9.02
N VAL A 33 10.72 6.64 9.04
CA VAL A 33 11.71 6.90 7.99
C VAL A 33 11.18 6.47 6.62
N LEU A 34 10.68 5.24 6.51
CA LEU A 34 10.15 4.72 5.24
C LEU A 34 8.90 5.48 4.77
N THR A 35 8.07 5.95 5.70
CA THR A 35 6.92 6.80 5.37
C THR A 35 7.39 8.15 4.81
N ARG A 36 8.41 8.77 5.43
CA ARG A 36 9.01 10.02 4.92
C ARG A 36 9.61 9.83 3.53
N GLU A 37 10.36 8.75 3.30
CA GLU A 37 10.91 8.38 1.99
C GLU A 37 9.80 8.21 0.94
N LEU A 38 8.73 7.49 1.28
CA LEU A 38 7.59 7.28 0.38
C LEU A 38 6.92 8.62 0.01
N MET A 39 6.73 9.52 0.98
CA MET A 39 6.13 10.83 0.71
C MET A 39 7.04 11.72 -0.13
N ALA A 40 8.36 11.69 0.11
CA ALA A 40 9.33 12.39 -0.72
C ALA A 40 9.31 11.87 -2.17
N ALA A 41 9.31 10.56 -2.37
CA ALA A 41 9.24 9.94 -3.69
C ALA A 41 7.93 10.27 -4.43
N ARG A 42 6.78 10.29 -3.72
CA ARG A 42 5.49 10.73 -4.29
C ARG A 42 5.50 12.19 -4.73
N ARG A 43 6.11 13.09 -3.94
CA ARG A 43 6.28 14.49 -4.34
C ARG A 43 7.15 14.60 -5.59
N ALA A 44 8.24 13.84 -5.68
CA ALA A 44 9.10 13.79 -6.86
C ALA A 44 8.35 13.31 -8.11
N VAL A 45 7.46 12.31 -8.00
CA VAL A 45 6.57 11.91 -9.11
C VAL A 45 5.72 13.09 -9.58
N GLY A 46 5.12 13.83 -8.64
CA GLY A 46 4.30 15.01 -8.99
C GLY A 46 5.12 16.12 -9.66
N THR A 47 6.35 16.36 -9.21
CA THR A 47 7.27 17.32 -9.85
C THR A 47 7.63 16.88 -11.26
N ALA A 48 8.06 15.64 -11.45
CA ALA A 48 8.44 15.12 -12.75
C ALA A 48 7.29 15.14 -13.77
N LEU A 49 6.06 14.84 -13.33
CA LEU A 49 4.86 14.95 -14.18
C LEU A 49 4.57 16.39 -14.61
N ARG A 50 4.78 17.38 -13.73
CA ARG A 50 4.56 18.80 -14.06
C ARG A 50 5.64 19.37 -14.97
N SER A 51 6.85 18.82 -14.92
CA SER A 51 7.97 19.24 -15.76
C SER A 51 8.14 18.38 -17.01
N GLU A 52 7.24 17.42 -17.25
CA GLU A 52 7.31 16.47 -18.38
C GLU A 52 8.67 15.73 -18.47
N ASP A 53 9.32 15.49 -17.33
CA ASP A 53 10.62 14.82 -17.25
C ASP A 53 10.44 13.31 -17.07
N GLU A 54 10.55 12.57 -18.17
CA GLU A 54 10.33 11.12 -18.19
C GLU A 54 11.36 10.33 -17.37
N GLU A 55 12.62 10.76 -17.36
CA GLU A 55 13.69 10.08 -16.61
C GLU A 55 13.52 10.33 -15.11
N ALA A 56 13.26 11.57 -14.70
CA ALA A 56 12.94 11.87 -13.30
C ALA A 56 11.68 11.13 -12.85
N LEU A 57 10.68 10.98 -13.73
CA LEU A 57 9.46 10.23 -13.44
C LEU A 57 9.74 8.75 -13.20
N LYS A 58 10.59 8.13 -14.02
CA LYS A 58 11.03 6.73 -13.86
C LYS A 58 11.77 6.53 -12.55
N VAL A 59 12.73 7.40 -12.22
CA VAL A 59 13.47 7.37 -10.95
C VAL A 59 12.53 7.51 -9.75
N ALA A 60 11.62 8.48 -9.80
CA ALA A 60 10.67 8.71 -8.71
C ALA A 60 9.70 7.54 -8.51
N ARG A 61 9.20 6.93 -9.60
CA ARG A 61 8.35 5.72 -9.53
C ARG A 61 9.10 4.52 -8.96
N ALA A 62 10.37 4.34 -9.31
CA ALA A 62 11.22 3.30 -8.72
C ALA A 62 11.43 3.53 -7.22
N ALA A 63 11.68 4.77 -6.79
CA ALA A 63 11.79 5.12 -5.38
C ALA A 63 10.49 4.85 -4.60
N VAL A 64 9.32 5.15 -5.19
CA VAL A 64 8.01 4.78 -4.60
C VAL A 64 7.88 3.27 -4.43
N ASP A 65 8.27 2.48 -5.44
CA ASP A 65 8.19 1.02 -5.34
C ASP A 65 9.13 0.48 -4.26
N LYS A 66 10.36 0.97 -4.20
CA LYS A 66 11.35 0.62 -3.18
C LYS A 66 10.82 0.88 -1.77
N ALA A 67 10.33 2.10 -1.50
CA ALA A 67 9.79 2.46 -0.19
C ALA A 67 8.58 1.60 0.19
N LYS A 68 7.67 1.33 -0.76
CA LYS A 68 6.51 0.46 -0.52
C LYS A 68 6.87 -0.99 -0.24
N ARG A 69 7.90 -1.53 -0.90
CA ARG A 69 8.41 -2.87 -0.61
C ARG A 69 9.03 -2.92 0.78
N ALA A 70 9.82 -1.92 1.15
CA ALA A 70 10.42 -1.82 2.48
C ALA A 70 9.37 -1.66 3.60
N LEU A 71 8.25 -0.98 3.33
CA LEU A 71 7.10 -0.92 4.24
C LEU A 71 6.31 -2.23 4.32
N GLY A 72 6.56 -3.19 3.44
CA GLY A 72 5.75 -4.40 3.32
C GLY A 72 4.44 -4.21 2.55
N GLU A 73 4.14 -3.03 2.00
CA GLU A 73 2.94 -2.77 1.18
C GLU A 73 2.99 -3.46 -0.20
N ARG A 74 4.18 -3.89 -0.64
CA ARG A 74 4.45 -4.59 -1.92
C ARG A 74 5.55 -5.66 -1.74
N GLY A 75 5.64 -6.58 -2.69
CA GLY A 75 6.58 -7.71 -2.60
C GLY A 75 6.03 -8.87 -1.77
N PRO A 76 6.89 -9.69 -1.15
CA PRO A 76 6.48 -10.76 -0.25
C PRO A 76 5.53 -10.27 0.83
N VAL A 77 4.68 -11.17 1.30
CA VAL A 77 3.73 -10.90 2.39
C VAL A 77 4.44 -10.98 3.73
N TRP A 78 3.98 -10.22 4.73
CA TRP A 78 4.58 -10.19 6.07
C TRP A 78 3.93 -11.17 7.05
N TRP A 79 2.88 -11.90 6.64
CA TRP A 79 2.27 -12.96 7.44
C TRP A 79 2.85 -14.34 7.10
N THR A 80 2.78 -15.26 8.06
CA THR A 80 3.41 -16.59 8.00
C THR A 80 2.40 -17.74 7.89
N ASP A 81 1.10 -17.47 7.88
CA ASP A 81 0.05 -18.49 7.85
C ASP A 81 -0.23 -19.09 6.47
N GLY A 82 0.57 -18.75 5.46
CA GLY A 82 0.45 -19.26 4.09
C GLY A 82 -0.70 -18.67 3.27
N ALA A 83 -1.47 -17.71 3.81
CA ALA A 83 -2.56 -17.11 3.05
C ALA A 83 -2.04 -16.37 1.79
N PRO A 84 -2.75 -16.44 0.65
CA PRO A 84 -2.34 -15.74 -0.56
C PRO A 84 -2.47 -14.21 -0.46
N ASP A 85 -1.65 -13.49 -1.23
CA ASP A 85 -1.74 -12.03 -1.34
C ASP A 85 -2.99 -11.59 -2.12
N MET A 86 -3.77 -10.71 -1.50
CA MET A 86 -4.96 -10.08 -2.07
C MET A 86 -4.73 -8.60 -2.42
N ASN A 87 -3.50 -8.11 -2.31
CA ASN A 87 -3.15 -6.72 -2.60
C ASN A 87 -3.59 -6.33 -4.01
N ARG A 88 -4.26 -5.18 -4.11
CA ARG A 88 -4.85 -4.62 -5.34
C ARG A 88 -5.90 -5.52 -5.99
N LYS A 89 -6.50 -6.49 -5.33
CA LYS A 89 -7.69 -7.20 -5.86
C LYS A 89 -8.97 -6.42 -5.53
N LYS A 90 -10.02 -6.61 -6.32
CA LYS A 90 -11.36 -6.09 -5.98
C LYS A 90 -11.87 -6.87 -4.78
N VAL A 91 -12.41 -6.19 -3.78
CA VAL A 91 -12.80 -6.83 -2.50
C VAL A 91 -13.82 -7.94 -2.72
N LYS A 92 -14.75 -7.75 -3.66
CA LYS A 92 -15.78 -8.74 -4.03
C LYS A 92 -15.24 -10.07 -4.56
N ASP A 93 -14.01 -10.09 -5.07
CA ASP A 93 -13.36 -11.27 -5.67
C ASP A 93 -12.39 -11.93 -4.67
N THR A 94 -12.56 -11.67 -3.36
CA THR A 94 -11.65 -12.11 -2.29
C THR A 94 -12.45 -12.63 -1.09
N PRO A 95 -11.81 -13.36 -0.14
CA PRO A 95 -12.47 -13.79 1.09
C PRO A 95 -13.09 -12.67 1.93
N TYR A 96 -12.70 -11.41 1.68
CA TYR A 96 -13.22 -10.23 2.38
C TYR A 96 -14.54 -9.69 1.81
N ALA A 97 -15.13 -10.35 0.80
CA ALA A 97 -16.35 -9.88 0.13
C ALA A 97 -17.54 -9.71 1.09
N ALA A 98 -17.82 -10.72 1.92
CA ALA A 98 -18.94 -10.68 2.87
C ALA A 98 -18.74 -9.62 3.94
N TRP A 99 -17.52 -9.50 4.48
CA TRP A 99 -17.15 -8.43 5.42
C TRP A 99 -17.41 -7.06 4.81
N TYR A 100 -16.92 -6.82 3.59
CA TYR A 100 -17.05 -5.50 2.94
C TYR A 100 -18.49 -5.14 2.59
N ALA A 101 -19.31 -6.12 2.18
CA ALA A 101 -20.73 -5.91 1.91
C ALA A 101 -21.55 -5.57 3.17
N GLY A 102 -21.09 -6.02 4.34
CA GLY A 102 -21.70 -5.67 5.64
C GLY A 102 -21.29 -4.30 6.18
N LEU A 103 -20.36 -3.59 5.52
CA LEU A 103 -20.00 -2.23 5.91
C LEU A 103 -21.01 -1.24 5.32
N ASN A 104 -21.56 -0.37 6.16
CA ASN A 104 -22.42 0.73 5.73
C ASN A 104 -21.57 1.90 5.20
N LEU A 105 -20.94 1.73 4.03
CA LEU A 105 -19.99 2.67 3.39
C LEU A 105 -20.66 3.64 2.42
#